data_AF-A0A6B3FUF1-F1
#
_entry.id   AF-A0A6B3FUF1-F1
#
_cell.length_a   1.000
_cell.length_b   1.000
_cell.length_c   1.000
_cell.angle_alpha   90.00
_cell.angle_beta   90.00
_cell.angle_gamma   90.00
#
_symmetry.space_group_name_H-M   'P 1'
#
loop_
_entity.id
_entity.type
_entity.pdbx_description
1 polymer ?
#
loop_
_entity_poly.entity_id
_entity_poly.type
_entity_poly.pdbx_seq_one_letter_code
_entity_poly.pdbx_strand_id
1 'polypeptide(L)' 'ELRERVAEELDYGLEAAAQQAHAEEFAGDPDVFVPRVVHQGPEVLVSEWVEGVPLAEVIASGTPEERDRAGQ' A
#
# COMPACT_ATOMS: atom_id res chain seq x y z
N GLU A 1 5.04 -22.91 -5.94
CA GLU A 1 5.38 -21.54 -6.38
C GLU A 1 4.28 -20.83 -7.17
N LEU A 2 4.15 -20.97 -8.51
CA LEU A 2 3.22 -20.10 -9.26
C LEU A 2 1.74 -20.25 -8.84
N ARG A 3 1.28 -21.49 -8.57
CA ARG A 3 -0.10 -21.76 -8.13
C ARG A 3 -0.41 -21.28 -6.70
N GLU A 4 0.59 -21.30 -5.83
CA GLU A 4 0.42 -20.86 -4.43
C GLU A 4 0.35 -19.34 -4.36
N ARG A 5 1.21 -18.64 -5.12
CA ARG A 5 1.16 -17.17 -5.22
C ARG A 5 -0.14 -16.66 -5.81
N VAL A 6 -0.68 -17.33 -6.83
CA VAL A 6 -1.98 -16.98 -7.41
C VAL A 6 -3.12 -17.18 -6.42
N ALA A 7 -3.04 -18.18 -5.53
CA ALA A 7 -4.06 -18.40 -4.51
C ALA A 7 -3.97 -17.34 -3.39
N GLU A 8 -2.76 -16.91 -3.01
CA GLU A 8 -2.56 -15.78 -2.10
C GLU A 8 -3.02 -14.44 -2.70
N GLU A 9 -2.79 -14.21 -4.00
CA GLU A 9 -3.30 -13.03 -4.72
C GLU A 9 -4.83 -12.96 -4.82
N LEU A 10 -5.54 -14.06 -4.52
CA LEU A 10 -7.00 -14.13 -4.52
C LEU A 10 -7.61 -13.97 -3.12
N ASP A 11 -6.81 -13.98 -2.05
CA ASP A 11 -7.32 -13.83 -0.68
C ASP A 11 -7.10 -12.41 -0.16
N TYR A 12 -8.07 -11.53 -0.45
CA TYR A 12 -8.08 -10.17 0.07
C TYR A 12 -8.24 -10.09 1.60
N GLY A 13 -8.59 -11.19 2.28
CA GLY A 13 -8.59 -11.25 3.74
C GLY A 13 -7.18 -11.18 4.31
N LEU A 14 -6.21 -11.88 3.69
CA LEU A 14 -4.80 -11.84 4.10
C LEU A 14 -4.20 -10.45 3.85
N GLU A 15 -4.49 -9.85 2.70
CA GLU A 15 -4.03 -8.50 2.38
C GLU A 15 -4.61 -7.46 3.35
N ALA A 16 -5.92 -7.53 3.64
CA ALA A 16 -6.56 -6.62 4.58
C ALA A 16 -5.96 -6.72 5.99
N ALA A 17 -5.69 -7.94 6.47
CA ALA A 17 -5.06 -8.15 7.77
C ALA A 17 -3.64 -7.56 7.82
N ALA A 18 -2.85 -7.77 6.76
CA ALA A 18 -1.53 -7.18 6.65
C ALA A 18 -1.61 -5.64 6.60
N GLN A 19 -2.46 -5.07 5.75
CA GLN A 19 -2.64 -3.63 5.62
C GLN A 19 -3.09 -3.00 6.94
N GLN A 20 -4.00 -3.64 7.67
CA GLN A 20 -4.48 -3.14 8.96
C GLN A 20 -3.38 -3.14 10.02
N ALA A 21 -2.58 -4.21 10.09
CA ALA A 21 -1.41 -4.25 10.98
C ALA A 21 -0.40 -3.12 10.66
N HIS A 22 -0.16 -2.83 9.39
CA HIS A 22 0.74 -1.74 9.00
C HIS A 22 0.12 -0.36 9.27
N ALA A 23 -1.19 -0.18 9.07
CA ALA A 23 -1.88 1.06 9.40
C ALA A 23 -1.84 1.37 10.91
N GLU A 24 -1.82 0.34 11.76
CA GLU A 24 -1.64 0.48 13.21
C GLU A 24 -0.18 0.80 13.57
N GLU A 25 0.78 0.10 12.98
CA GLU A 25 2.22 0.30 13.23
C GLU A 25 2.68 1.71 12.82
N PHE A 26 2.27 2.19 11.64
CA PHE A 26 2.65 3.50 11.12
C PHE A 26 1.68 4.62 11.54
N ALA A 27 0.82 4.38 12.53
CA ALA A 27 -0.15 5.38 12.97
C ALA A 27 0.53 6.65 13.50
N GLY A 28 0.43 7.75 12.74
CA GLY A 28 1.03 9.04 13.11
C GLY A 28 2.50 9.18 12.74
N ASP A 29 3.05 8.25 11.97
CA ASP A 29 4.39 8.37 11.40
C ASP A 29 4.47 9.60 10.46
N PRO A 30 5.52 10.44 10.55
CA PRO A 30 5.63 11.65 9.74
C PRO A 30 5.98 11.39 8.27
N ASP A 31 6.49 10.20 7.95
CA ASP A 31 7.04 9.85 6.64
C ASP A 31 6.22 8.78 5.92
N VAL A 32 5.56 7.89 6.66
CA VAL A 32 4.78 6.77 6.12
C VAL A 32 3.31 6.90 6.47
N PHE A 33 2.46 6.86 5.44
CA PHE A 33 1.01 6.77 5.60
C PHE A 33 0.50 5.48 4.97
N VAL A 34 -0.20 4.66 5.76
CA VAL A 34 -0.89 3.45 5.28
C VAL A 34 -2.40 3.67 5.44
N PRO A 35 -3.19 3.66 4.34
CA PRO A 35 -4.63 3.88 4.43
C PRO A 35 -5.30 2.76 5.21
N ARG A 36 -6.28 3.09 6.05
CA ARG A 36 -7.02 2.07 6.79
C ARG A 36 -7.94 1.28 5.86
N VAL A 37 -8.19 0.03 6.23
CA VAL A 37 -9.24 -0.79 5.62
C VAL A 37 -10.60 -0.28 6.10
N VAL A 38 -11.48 0.07 5.16
CA VAL A 38 -12.86 0.51 5.40
C VAL A 38 -13.80 -0.70 5.36
N HIS A 39 -13.60 -1.62 4.43
CA HIS A 39 -14.37 -2.84 4.31
C HIS A 39 -13.55 -3.94 3.65
N GLN A 40 -13.73 -5.19 4.10
CA GLN A 40 -13.18 -6.37 3.47
C GLN A 40 -14.28 -7.42 3.30
N GLY A 41 -14.35 -7.98 2.10
CA GLY A 41 -15.15 -9.14 1.74
C GLY A 41 -14.30 -10.17 0.99
N PRO A 42 -14.88 -11.30 0.57
CA PRO A 42 -14.13 -12.39 -0.07
C PRO A 42 -13.43 -12.00 -1.36
N GLU A 43 -14.03 -11.10 -2.15
CA GLU A 43 -13.55 -10.68 -3.48
C GLU A 43 -13.44 -9.15 -3.61
N VAL A 44 -13.57 -8.41 -2.50
CA VAL A 44 -13.47 -6.95 -2.50
C VAL A 44 -12.74 -6.46 -1.26
N LEU A 45 -11.78 -5.55 -1.46
CA LEU A 45 -11.13 -4.76 -0.43
C LEU A 45 -11.38 -3.27 -0.69
N VAL A 46 -11.83 -2.54 0.33
CA VAL A 46 -12.05 -1.10 0.29
C VAL A 46 -11.20 -0.45 1.37
N SER A 47 -10.39 0.54 0.99
CA SER A 47 -9.52 1.31 1.88
C SER A 47 -9.81 2.80 1.82
N GLU A 48 -9.26 3.55 2.77
CA GLU A 48 -9.22 5.01 2.70
C GLU A 48 -8.54 5.46 1.40
N TRP A 49 -9.13 6.46 0.76
CA TRP A 49 -8.56 7.03 -0.47
C TRP A 49 -7.31 7.83 -0.16
N VAL A 50 -6.29 7.70 -1.01
CA VAL A 50 -5.02 8.42 -0.90
C VAL A 50 -4.74 9.14 -2.20
N GLU A 51 -4.37 10.41 -2.09
CA GLU A 51 -3.86 11.20 -3.20
C GLU A 51 -2.34 11.37 -3.06
N GLY A 52 -1.66 11.47 -4.20
CA GLY A 52 -0.21 11.64 -4.22
C GLY A 52 0.36 11.49 -5.62
N VAL A 53 1.66 11.71 -5.74
CA VAL A 53 2.39 11.46 -6.99
C VAL A 53 2.81 9.98 -7.01
N PRO A 54 2.42 9.19 -8.01
CA PRO A 54 2.84 7.80 -8.10
C PRO A 54 4.37 7.68 -8.18
N LEU A 55 4.94 6.70 -7.48
CA LEU A 55 6.39 6.46 -7.52
C LEU A 55 6.90 6.24 -8.96
N ALA A 56 6.09 5.64 -9.83
CA ALA A 56 6.43 5.46 -11.24
C ALA A 56 6.65 6.80 -11.98
N GLU A 57 5.88 7.84 -11.65
CA GLU A 57 6.06 9.18 -12.20
C GLU A 57 7.32 9.85 -11.66
N VAL A 58 7.59 9.70 -10.36
CA VAL A 58 8.85 10.17 -9.74
C VAL A 58 10.05 9.48 -10.40
N ILE A 59 9.97 8.17 -10.69
CA ILE A 59 11.01 7.42 -11.38
C ILE A 59 11.16 7.86 -12.85
N ALA A 60 10.08 8.20 -13.54
CA ALA A 60 10.14 8.59 -14.94
C ALA A 60 10.66 10.03 -15.11
N SER A 61 10.16 10.96 -14.30
CA SER A 61 10.32 12.41 -14.54
C SER A 61 10.56 13.25 -13.28
N GLY A 62 10.59 12.64 -12.10
CA GLY A 62 10.87 13.36 -10.85
C GLY A 62 12.28 13.95 -10.81
N THR A 63 12.40 15.04 -10.04
CA THR A 63 13.66 15.70 -9.68
C THR A 63 14.56 14.78 -8.84
N PRO A 64 15.88 15.04 -8.76
CA PRO A 64 16.77 14.32 -7.85
C PRO A 64 16.25 14.35 -6.41
N GLU A 65 15.77 15.50 -5.93
CA GLU A 65 15.28 15.67 -4.56
C GLU A 65 14.03 14.83 -4.28
N GLU A 66 13.09 14.74 -5.24
CA GLU A 66 11.90 13.89 -5.11
C GLU A 66 12.26 12.40 -5.11
N ARG A 67 13.24 11.99 -5.91
CA ARG A 67 13.74 10.59 -5.93
C ARG A 67 14.46 10.24 -4.65
N ASP A 68 15.32 11.14 -4.16
CA ASP A 68 16.03 10.97 -2.90
C ASP A 68 15.04 10.88 -1.74
N ARG A 69 14.01 11.73 -1.73
CA ARG A 69 12.95 11.65 -0.71
C ARG A 69 12.14 10.36 -0.79
N ALA A 70 11.83 9.87 -1.99
CA ALA A 70 11.10 8.62 -2.17
C ALA A 70 11.92 7.35 -1.84
N GLY A 71 13.26 7.46 -1.79
CA GLY A 71 14.16 6.35 -1.48
C GLY A 71 14.72 6.34 -0.05
N GLN A 72 14.34 7.31 0.79
CA GLN A 72 14.64 7.33 2.24
C GLN A 72 13.77 6.34 3.00
#